data_AF-A0A2A3SZP6-F1
#
_entry.id   AF-A0A2A3SZP6-F1
#
_cell.length_a   1.000
_cell.length_b   1.000
_cell.length_c   1.000
_cell.angle_alpha   90.00
_cell.angle_beta   90.00
_cell.angle_gamma   90.00
#
_symmetry.space_group_name_H-M   'P 1'
#
loop_
_entity.id
_entity.type
_entity.pdbx_description
1 polymer ?
#
loop_
_entity_poly.entity_id
_entity_poly.type
_entity_poly.pdbx_seq_one_letter_code
_entity_poly.pdbx_strand_id
1 'polypeptide(L)'
;MNVGEVLIYLNPLLVLCSIYFGFSNLKNSNKIYKRNFESLLAITLVTHTISLLLLAYYFLVTDLRFEYVSDYSAEHLSLGYKLAGVWAGRDGTLLIWAWATVLSLNVERKLHSGEDSQKQITSIIGCIILLGFCVIQLYINPFSQNETVPGIGNGLNPLLLSPYMIIHPPIIFVSYGMIVLLYASGMAYLITGNKNWNATVKRWGRSSWIGMGLALAIGGYWAYVTLGWGGYWAWDPVETAGLLPWLATTSLLHTSV
;
A
#
# COMPACT_ATOMS: atom_id res chain seq x y z
N MET A 1 -20.73 13.85 -4.61
CA MET A 1 -19.32 13.47 -4.73
C MET A 1 -18.46 14.42 -3.94
N ASN A 2 -17.83 13.94 -2.87
CA ASN A 2 -16.85 14.72 -2.09
C ASN A 2 -15.45 14.67 -2.73
N VAL A 3 -14.52 15.47 -2.20
CA VAL A 3 -13.15 15.57 -2.75
C VAL A 3 -12.43 14.21 -2.70
N GLY A 4 -12.60 13.44 -1.62
CA GLY A 4 -11.99 12.12 -1.48
C GLY A 4 -12.50 11.14 -2.53
N GLU A 5 -13.82 11.09 -2.74
CA GLU A 5 -14.42 10.27 -3.81
C GLU A 5 -13.87 10.65 -5.19
N VAL A 6 -13.79 11.94 -5.52
CA VAL A 6 -13.21 12.39 -6.79
C VAL A 6 -11.79 11.84 -6.98
N LEU A 7 -10.96 11.83 -5.94
CA LEU A 7 -9.61 11.26 -5.99
C LEU A 7 -9.64 9.74 -6.23
N ILE A 8 -10.54 9.01 -5.56
CA ILE A 8 -10.71 7.57 -5.73
C ILE A 8 -11.12 7.22 -7.17
N TYR A 9 -12.05 7.97 -7.78
CA TYR A 9 -12.45 7.76 -9.17
C TYR A 9 -11.39 8.21 -10.19
N LEU A 10 -10.59 9.21 -9.86
CA LEU A 10 -9.52 9.71 -10.73
C LEU A 10 -8.33 8.75 -10.83
N ASN A 11 -7.96 8.10 -9.73
CA ASN A 11 -6.80 7.21 -9.66
C ASN A 11 -6.76 6.10 -10.73
N PRO A 12 -7.81 5.28 -10.94
CA PRO A 12 -7.77 4.24 -11.97
C PRO A 12 -7.63 4.82 -13.39
N LEU A 13 -8.18 6.01 -13.66
CA LEU A 13 -8.02 6.68 -14.97
C LEU A 13 -6.57 7.12 -15.19
N LEU A 14 -5.92 7.69 -14.17
CA LEU A 14 -4.50 8.05 -14.23
C LEU A 14 -3.61 6.83 -14.44
N VAL A 15 -3.93 5.72 -13.77
CA VAL A 15 -3.18 4.45 -13.91
C VAL A 15 -3.39 3.85 -15.30
N LEU A 16 -4.62 3.86 -15.84
CA LEU A 16 -4.90 3.41 -17.22
C LEU A 16 -4.12 4.23 -18.26
N CYS A 17 -4.13 5.56 -18.13
CA CYS A 17 -3.34 6.44 -18.97
C CYS A 17 -1.84 6.13 -18.83
N SER A 18 -1.35 5.89 -17.61
CA SER A 18 0.04 5.48 -17.36
C SER A 18 0.34 4.16 -18.09
N ILE A 19 -0.50 3.15 -17.98
CA ILE A 19 -0.31 1.87 -18.69
C ILE A 19 -0.24 2.08 -20.21
N TYR A 20 -1.15 2.88 -20.78
CA TYR A 20 -1.14 3.21 -22.21
C TYR A 20 0.17 3.87 -22.66
N PHE A 21 0.63 4.91 -21.96
CA PHE A 21 1.88 5.59 -22.29
C PHE A 21 3.10 4.71 -22.03
N GLY A 22 3.05 3.82 -21.03
CA GLY A 22 4.08 2.82 -20.77
C GLY A 22 4.25 1.85 -21.94
N PHE A 23 3.16 1.25 -22.42
CA PHE A 23 3.18 0.38 -23.60
C PHE A 23 3.59 1.13 -24.87
N SER A 24 3.08 2.35 -25.06
CA SER A 24 3.43 3.18 -26.23
C SER A 24 4.91 3.55 -26.24
N ASN A 25 5.49 3.82 -25.07
CA ASN A 25 6.92 4.04 -24.92
C ASN A 25 7.74 2.77 -25.20
N LEU A 26 7.29 1.61 -24.71
CA LEU A 26 7.95 0.33 -24.95
C LEU A 26 8.02 -0.03 -26.44
N LYS A 27 6.94 0.25 -27.19
CA LYS A 27 6.88 -0.04 -28.63
C LYS A 27 7.68 0.95 -29.49
N ASN A 28 7.59 2.25 -29.18
CA ASN A 28 8.07 3.31 -30.08
C ASN A 28 9.36 3.99 -29.61
N SER A 29 9.85 3.72 -28.39
CA SER A 29 11.00 4.38 -27.77
C SER A 29 10.96 5.92 -27.86
N ASN A 30 9.77 6.51 -27.66
CA ASN A 30 9.53 7.95 -27.83
C ASN A 30 9.67 8.70 -26.50
N LYS A 31 10.56 9.71 -26.46
CA LYS A 31 10.79 10.56 -25.28
C LYS A 31 9.52 11.23 -24.73
N ILE A 32 8.55 11.56 -25.58
CA ILE A 32 7.27 12.16 -25.17
C ILE A 32 6.44 11.14 -24.38
N TYR A 33 6.33 9.90 -24.87
CA TYR A 33 5.59 8.85 -24.16
C TYR A 33 6.25 8.50 -22.83
N LYS A 34 7.59 8.43 -22.79
CA LYS A 34 8.34 8.29 -21.53
C LYS A 34 8.00 9.40 -20.53
N ARG A 35 8.08 10.67 -20.96
CA ARG A 35 7.81 11.82 -20.09
C ARG A 35 6.37 11.77 -19.57
N ASN A 36 5.40 11.51 -20.45
CA ASN A 36 4.00 11.41 -20.06
C ASN A 36 3.76 10.27 -19.06
N PHE A 37 4.39 9.11 -19.26
CA PHE A 37 4.37 8.00 -18.31
C PHE A 37 4.87 8.42 -16.93
N GLU A 38 6.06 9.03 -16.87
CA GLU A 38 6.68 9.46 -15.61
C GLU A 38 5.88 10.56 -14.91
N SER A 39 5.35 11.52 -15.66
CA SER A 39 4.48 12.57 -15.11
C SER A 39 3.18 11.99 -14.55
N LEU A 40 2.52 11.09 -15.27
CA LEU A 40 1.28 10.47 -14.80
C LEU A 40 1.50 9.59 -13.58
N LEU A 41 2.59 8.85 -13.53
CA LEU A 41 2.96 8.04 -12.36
C LEU A 41 3.25 8.93 -11.13
N ALA A 42 3.90 10.08 -11.33
CA ALA A 42 4.12 11.06 -10.27
C ALA A 42 2.81 11.73 -9.80
N ILE A 43 1.93 12.10 -10.73
CA ILE A 43 0.60 12.64 -10.40
C ILE A 43 -0.21 11.59 -9.60
N THR A 44 -0.16 10.32 -10.00
CA THR A 44 -0.83 9.22 -9.28
C THR A 44 -0.30 9.08 -7.85
N LEU A 45 1.00 9.24 -7.62
CA LEU A 45 1.55 9.26 -6.26
C LEU A 45 1.03 10.45 -5.46
N VAL A 46 0.97 11.63 -6.07
CA VAL A 46 0.45 12.84 -5.42
C VAL A 46 -1.02 12.67 -5.04
N THR A 47 -1.87 12.14 -5.92
CA THR A 47 -3.30 11.94 -5.63
C THR A 47 -3.53 10.90 -4.53
N HIS A 48 -2.77 9.80 -4.50
CA HIS A 48 -2.83 8.83 -3.39
C HIS A 48 -2.35 9.44 -2.07
N THR A 49 -1.29 10.27 -2.11
CA THR A 49 -0.77 10.95 -0.93
C THR A 49 -1.80 11.94 -0.37
N ILE A 50 -2.44 12.74 -1.24
CA ILE A 50 -3.51 13.66 -0.84
C ILE A 50 -4.69 12.87 -0.26
N SER A 51 -5.06 11.72 -0.86
CA SER A 51 -6.13 10.86 -0.34
C SER A 51 -5.82 10.38 1.08
N LEU A 52 -4.61 9.88 1.34
CA LEU A 52 -4.21 9.45 2.69
C LEU A 52 -4.20 10.60 3.70
N LEU A 53 -3.67 11.76 3.32
CA LEU A 53 -3.65 12.94 4.21
C LEU A 53 -5.06 13.44 4.52
N LEU A 54 -5.95 13.42 3.53
CA LEU A 54 -7.36 13.80 3.70
C LEU A 54 -8.08 12.82 4.64
N LEU A 55 -7.87 11.52 4.45
CA LEU A 55 -8.43 10.49 5.32
C LEU A 55 -7.92 10.64 6.75
N ALA A 56 -6.61 10.81 6.92
CA ALA A 56 -6.01 11.06 8.23
C ALA A 56 -6.59 12.31 8.90
N TYR A 57 -6.79 13.40 8.15
CA TYR A 57 -7.43 14.60 8.66
C TYR A 57 -8.87 14.32 9.16
N TYR A 58 -9.68 13.59 8.39
CA TYR A 58 -11.04 13.25 8.81
C TYR A 58 -11.07 12.37 10.06
N PHE A 59 -10.11 11.47 10.23
CA PHE A 59 -9.94 10.73 11.47
C PHE A 59 -9.57 11.61 12.67
N LEU A 60 -8.63 12.54 12.49
CA LEU A 60 -8.16 13.45 13.53
C LEU A 60 -9.29 14.35 14.06
N VAL A 61 -10.12 14.88 13.16
CA VAL A 61 -11.28 15.71 13.52
C VAL A 61 -12.53 14.90 13.85
N THR A 62 -12.49 13.58 13.70
CA THR A 62 -13.64 12.68 13.91
C THR A 62 -14.85 13.10 13.07
N ASP A 63 -14.65 13.27 11.78
CA ASP A 63 -15.72 13.66 10.85
C ASP A 63 -16.68 12.48 10.56
N LEU A 64 -17.71 12.36 11.39
CA LEU A 64 -18.70 11.27 11.34
C LEU A 64 -19.58 11.26 10.09
N ARG A 65 -19.43 12.24 9.18
CA ARG A 65 -20.10 12.20 7.87
C ARG A 65 -19.63 11.03 7.02
N PHE A 66 -18.41 10.55 7.21
CA PHE A 66 -17.82 9.43 6.49
C PHE A 66 -18.03 8.13 7.27
N GLU A 67 -18.59 7.12 6.60
CA GLU A 67 -18.92 5.81 7.18
C GLU A 67 -17.69 5.17 7.84
N TYR A 68 -16.58 5.14 7.11
CA TYR A 68 -15.32 4.59 7.61
C TYR A 68 -14.80 5.34 8.86
N VAL A 69 -15.01 6.65 8.95
CA VAL A 69 -14.58 7.41 10.14
C VAL A 69 -15.52 7.17 11.31
N SER A 70 -16.84 7.07 11.07
CA SER A 70 -17.79 6.72 12.13
C SER A 70 -17.60 5.32 12.67
N ASP A 71 -17.13 4.38 11.86
CA ASP A 71 -16.90 3.00 12.27
C ASP A 71 -15.67 2.81 13.14
N TYR A 72 -14.63 3.63 12.96
CA TYR A 72 -13.33 3.42 13.60
C TYR A 72 -12.81 4.61 14.43
N SER A 73 -13.59 5.68 14.58
CA SER A 73 -13.22 6.86 15.36
C SER A 73 -14.33 7.28 16.33
N ALA A 74 -13.95 7.96 17.41
CA ALA A 74 -14.87 8.53 18.38
C ALA A 74 -14.19 9.72 19.09
N GLU A 75 -14.98 10.67 19.60
CA GLU A 75 -14.45 11.92 20.16
C GLU A 75 -13.51 11.71 21.34
N HIS A 76 -13.79 10.71 22.18
CA HIS A 76 -13.04 10.38 23.39
C HIS A 76 -11.70 9.68 23.13
N LEU A 77 -11.43 9.23 21.91
CA LEU A 77 -10.16 8.59 21.57
C LEU A 77 -9.01 9.61 21.58
N SER A 78 -7.84 9.20 22.08
CA SER A 78 -6.64 10.03 21.96
C SER A 78 -6.23 10.17 20.49
N LEU A 79 -5.44 11.20 20.19
CA LEU A 79 -5.04 11.53 18.82
C LEU A 79 -4.35 10.38 18.09
N GLY A 80 -3.54 9.59 18.80
CA GLY A 80 -2.88 8.41 18.24
C GLY A 80 -3.86 7.32 17.81
N TYR A 81 -4.90 7.07 18.60
CA TYR A 81 -5.94 6.08 18.28
C TYR A 81 -6.89 6.57 17.20
N LYS A 82 -7.20 7.87 17.17
CA LYS A 82 -7.93 8.47 16.04
C LYS A 82 -7.16 8.24 14.73
N LEU A 83 -5.86 8.55 14.71
CA LEU A 83 -5.03 8.32 13.54
C LEU A 83 -4.93 6.83 13.17
N ALA A 84 -4.87 5.94 14.17
CA ALA A 84 -4.85 4.51 13.93
C ALA A 84 -6.12 3.98 13.23
N GLY A 85 -7.24 4.70 13.34
CA GLY A 85 -8.45 4.44 12.57
C GLY A 85 -8.22 4.42 11.06
N VAL A 86 -7.23 5.17 10.53
CA VAL A 86 -6.88 5.16 9.10
C VAL A 86 -6.58 3.74 8.61
N TRP A 87 -5.95 2.90 9.42
CA TRP A 87 -5.59 1.52 9.06
C TRP A 87 -6.30 0.46 9.90
N ALA A 88 -7.41 0.82 10.56
CA ALA A 88 -8.19 -0.11 11.37
C ALA A 88 -9.07 -1.04 10.54
N GLY A 89 -9.51 -0.60 9.36
CA GLY A 89 -10.35 -1.40 8.47
C GLY A 89 -9.76 -1.57 7.07
N ARG A 90 -10.51 -2.27 6.23
CA ARG A 90 -10.07 -2.69 4.88
C ARG A 90 -9.84 -1.51 3.94
N ASP A 91 -10.69 -0.50 4.05
CA ASP A 91 -10.75 0.64 3.14
C ASP A 91 -9.48 1.49 3.18
N GLY A 92 -9.04 1.86 4.38
CA GLY A 92 -7.82 2.64 4.54
C GLY A 92 -6.55 1.81 4.44
N THR A 93 -6.56 0.53 4.82
CA THR A 93 -5.41 -0.37 4.63
C THR A 93 -5.10 -0.62 3.16
N LEU A 94 -6.12 -0.82 2.32
CA LEU A 94 -5.96 -0.91 0.87
C LEU A 94 -5.42 0.39 0.27
N LEU A 95 -5.86 1.55 0.77
CA LEU A 95 -5.36 2.85 0.33
C LEU A 95 -3.86 3.04 0.66
N ILE A 96 -3.41 2.61 1.84
CA ILE A 96 -1.98 2.61 2.22
C ILE A 96 -1.19 1.67 1.31
N TRP A 97 -1.73 0.49 1.01
CA TRP A 97 -1.06 -0.48 0.15
C TRP A 97 -0.90 0.03 -1.29
N ALA A 98 -1.95 0.65 -1.85
CA ALA A 98 -1.90 1.31 -3.15
C ALA A 98 -0.88 2.46 -3.16
N TRP A 99 -0.89 3.30 -2.12
CA TRP A 99 0.07 4.39 -1.95
C TRP A 99 1.53 3.89 -1.88
N ALA A 100 1.79 2.87 -1.06
CA ALA A 100 3.13 2.28 -0.92
C ALA A 100 3.60 1.66 -2.24
N THR A 101 2.70 1.03 -3.00
CA THR A 101 2.98 0.47 -4.33
C THR A 101 3.41 1.56 -5.32
N VAL A 102 2.62 2.63 -5.45
CA VAL A 102 2.95 3.73 -6.38
C VAL A 102 4.18 4.52 -5.94
N LEU A 103 4.42 4.64 -4.63
CA LEU A 103 5.65 5.20 -4.08
C LEU A 103 6.86 4.35 -4.48
N SER A 104 6.80 3.04 -4.27
CA SER A 104 7.88 2.12 -4.65
C SER A 104 8.19 2.17 -6.14
N LEU A 105 7.16 2.23 -7.00
CA LEU A 105 7.34 2.37 -8.45
C LEU A 105 8.05 3.69 -8.81
N ASN A 106 7.62 4.81 -8.23
CA ASN A 106 8.24 6.12 -8.48
C ASN A 106 9.70 6.16 -8.02
N VAL A 107 10.00 5.63 -6.83
CA VAL A 107 11.35 5.60 -6.27
C VAL A 107 12.24 4.68 -7.10
N GLU A 108 11.78 3.49 -7.46
CA GLU A 108 12.59 2.56 -8.24
C GLU A 108 12.93 3.10 -9.62
N ARG A 109 12.00 3.80 -10.28
CA ARG A 109 12.31 4.42 -11.57
C ARG A 109 13.42 5.46 -11.49
N LYS A 110 13.56 6.14 -10.35
CA LYS A 110 14.65 7.10 -10.10
C LYS A 110 15.97 6.40 -9.76
N LEU A 111 15.91 5.27 -9.07
CA LEU A 111 17.09 4.54 -8.60
C LEU A 111 17.62 3.50 -9.60
N HIS A 112 16.83 3.07 -10.58
CA HIS A 112 17.27 2.15 -11.63
C HIS A 112 18.12 2.90 -12.66
N SER A 113 19.42 2.57 -12.70
CA SER A 113 20.38 3.11 -13.65
C SER A 113 20.16 2.49 -15.02
N GLY A 114 19.53 3.23 -15.93
CA GLY A 114 19.31 2.82 -17.31
C GLY A 114 17.86 2.97 -17.76
N GLU A 115 17.67 3.00 -19.07
CA GLU A 115 16.36 2.98 -19.73
C GLU A 115 16.27 1.70 -20.56
N ASP A 116 16.18 0.57 -19.86
CA ASP A 116 16.06 -0.76 -20.46
C ASP A 116 14.59 -1.25 -20.45
N SER A 117 14.35 -2.32 -21.20
CA SER A 117 13.04 -3.00 -21.23
C SER A 117 12.63 -3.54 -19.86
N GLN A 118 13.60 -3.93 -19.02
CA GLN A 118 13.36 -4.43 -17.67
C GLN A 118 12.66 -3.39 -16.80
N LYS A 119 13.20 -2.16 -16.72
CA LYS A 119 12.61 -1.03 -15.99
C LYS A 119 11.22 -0.69 -16.51
N GLN A 120 11.05 -0.67 -17.83
CA GLN A 120 9.78 -0.30 -18.45
C GLN A 120 8.69 -1.34 -18.16
N ILE A 121 8.98 -2.63 -18.38
CA ILE A 121 8.02 -3.72 -18.16
C ILE A 121 7.72 -3.88 -16.65
N THR A 122 8.73 -3.74 -15.77
CA THR A 122 8.51 -3.71 -14.31
C THR A 122 7.51 -2.61 -13.94
N SER A 123 7.67 -1.41 -14.49
CA SER A 123 6.77 -0.29 -14.21
C SER A 123 5.35 -0.55 -14.72
N ILE A 124 5.21 -1.13 -15.92
CA ILE A 124 3.89 -1.45 -16.50
C ILE A 124 3.18 -2.52 -15.68
N ILE A 125 3.85 -3.61 -15.31
CA ILE A 125 3.26 -4.68 -14.48
C ILE A 125 2.87 -4.14 -13.10
N GLY A 126 3.73 -3.31 -12.49
CA GLY A 126 3.39 -2.62 -11.24
C GLY A 126 2.15 -1.74 -11.37
N CYS A 127 2.00 -0.99 -12.47
CA CYS A 127 0.80 -0.22 -12.75
C CYS A 127 -0.45 -1.10 -12.97
N ILE A 128 -0.32 -2.28 -13.58
CA ILE A 128 -1.44 -3.22 -13.76
C ILE A 128 -1.94 -3.73 -12.39
N ILE A 129 -1.04 -4.04 -11.47
CA ILE A 129 -1.43 -4.47 -10.11
C ILE A 129 -2.04 -3.29 -9.34
N LEU A 130 -1.43 -2.10 -9.44
CA LEU A 130 -1.97 -0.87 -8.85
C LEU A 130 -3.38 -0.56 -9.38
N LEU A 131 -3.64 -0.79 -10.67
CA LEU A 131 -4.97 -0.65 -11.25
C LEU A 131 -5.97 -1.59 -10.56
N GLY A 132 -5.56 -2.84 -10.29
CA GLY A 132 -6.37 -3.79 -9.51
C GLY A 132 -6.74 -3.25 -8.14
N PHE A 133 -5.79 -2.67 -7.40
CA PHE A 133 -6.06 -2.00 -6.12
C PHE A 133 -7.01 -0.83 -6.28
N CYS A 134 -6.80 0.05 -7.27
CA CYS A 134 -7.69 1.18 -7.53
C CYS A 134 -9.12 0.73 -7.87
N VAL A 135 -9.29 -0.35 -8.64
CA VAL A 135 -10.61 -0.90 -8.99
C VAL A 135 -11.31 -1.45 -7.75
N ILE A 136 -10.60 -2.17 -6.87
CA ILE A 136 -11.18 -2.65 -5.60
C ILE A 136 -11.57 -1.45 -4.71
N GLN A 137 -10.76 -0.40 -4.69
CA GLN A 137 -11.02 0.83 -3.92
C GLN A 137 -12.28 1.58 -4.40
N LEU A 138 -12.74 1.38 -5.63
CA LEU A 138 -14.02 1.94 -6.09
C LEU A 138 -15.21 1.34 -5.32
N TYR A 139 -15.06 0.09 -4.85
CA TYR A 139 -16.08 -0.60 -4.05
C TYR A 139 -15.83 -0.44 -2.54
N ILE A 140 -14.56 -0.47 -2.12
CA ILE A 140 -14.14 -0.35 -0.72
C ILE A 140 -13.60 1.08 -0.50
N ASN A 141 -14.51 2.04 -0.42
CA ASN A 141 -14.19 3.47 -0.48
C ASN A 141 -14.26 4.14 0.91
N PRO A 142 -13.13 4.60 1.48
CA PRO A 142 -13.09 5.21 2.81
C PRO A 142 -13.74 6.60 2.86
N PHE A 143 -14.12 7.16 1.71
CA PHE A 143 -14.81 8.44 1.59
C PHE A 143 -16.30 8.32 1.31
N SER A 144 -16.86 7.10 1.38
CA SER A 144 -18.32 6.90 1.39
C SER A 144 -18.95 7.62 2.57
N GLN A 145 -20.07 8.28 2.34
CA GLN A 145 -20.77 9.06 3.36
C GLN A 145 -21.92 8.24 3.96
N ASN A 146 -22.15 8.43 5.25
CA ASN A 146 -23.33 7.87 5.92
C ASN A 146 -24.62 8.46 5.34
N GLU A 147 -25.66 7.64 5.18
CA GLU A 147 -27.00 8.12 4.84
C GLU A 147 -27.55 9.05 5.94
N THR A 148 -27.33 8.67 7.20
CA THR A 148 -27.64 9.47 8.39
C THR A 148 -26.39 9.61 9.24
N VAL A 149 -25.94 10.85 9.46
CA VAL A 149 -24.73 11.12 10.26
C VAL A 149 -24.98 10.73 11.72
N PRO A 150 -24.23 9.76 12.29
CA PRO A 150 -24.41 9.37 13.67
C PRO A 150 -23.93 10.47 14.62
N GLY A 151 -24.57 10.61 15.78
CA GLY A 151 -24.17 11.59 16.79
C GLY A 151 -22.90 11.18 17.57
N ILE A 152 -22.58 9.88 17.60
CA ILE A 152 -21.42 9.31 18.29
C ILE A 152 -20.80 8.26 17.36
N GLY A 153 -19.48 8.30 17.18
CA GLY A 153 -18.76 7.27 16.44
C GLY A 153 -18.50 6.01 17.28
N ASN A 154 -18.41 4.86 16.61
CA ASN A 154 -18.24 3.55 17.23
C ASN A 154 -16.89 3.40 17.94
N GLY A 155 -15.88 4.15 17.50
CA GLY A 155 -14.51 4.05 18.00
C GLY A 155 -13.81 2.76 17.55
N LEU A 156 -12.56 2.57 18.01
CA LEU A 156 -11.83 1.35 17.74
C LEU A 156 -12.40 0.19 18.56
N ASN A 157 -12.31 -1.02 18.02
CA ASN A 157 -12.55 -2.24 18.79
C ASN A 157 -11.66 -2.20 20.06
N PRO A 158 -12.20 -2.47 21.27
CA PRO A 158 -11.43 -2.45 22.51
C PRO A 158 -10.14 -3.29 22.48
N LEU A 159 -10.11 -4.40 21.72
CA LEU A 159 -8.91 -5.22 21.55
C LEU A 159 -7.80 -4.49 20.77
N LEU A 160 -8.16 -3.50 19.97
CA LEU A 160 -7.24 -2.68 19.17
C LEU A 160 -6.74 -1.44 19.92
N LEU A 161 -7.22 -1.17 21.14
CA LEU A 161 -6.76 -0.06 21.98
C LEU A 161 -5.40 -0.38 22.62
N SER A 162 -4.39 -0.47 21.78
CA SER A 162 -3.02 -0.81 22.14
C SER A 162 -2.03 0.08 21.39
N PRO A 163 -0.89 0.48 22.00
CA PRO A 163 0.16 1.22 21.29
C PRO A 163 0.64 0.51 20.03
N TYR A 164 0.57 -0.82 19.99
CA TYR A 164 0.98 -1.63 18.84
C TYR A 164 0.08 -1.39 17.62
N MET A 165 -1.21 -1.11 17.82
CA MET A 165 -2.13 -0.74 16.74
C MET A 165 -1.69 0.52 16.00
N ILE A 166 -1.00 1.45 16.69
CA ILE A 166 -0.53 2.70 16.08
C ILE A 166 0.70 2.44 15.18
N ILE A 167 1.52 1.44 15.52
CA ILE A 167 2.86 1.27 14.95
C ILE A 167 2.91 0.11 13.94
N HIS A 168 2.36 -1.05 14.30
CA HIS A 168 2.53 -2.28 13.53
C HIS A 168 1.85 -2.25 12.15
N PRO A 169 0.56 -1.89 12.01
CA PRO A 169 -0.13 -1.99 10.72
C PRO A 169 0.47 -1.12 9.60
N PRO A 170 0.87 0.15 9.85
CA PRO A 170 1.55 0.94 8.82
C PRO A 170 2.83 0.27 8.28
N ILE A 171 3.62 -0.36 9.15
CA ILE A 171 4.87 -1.02 8.76
C ILE A 171 4.57 -2.22 7.84
N ILE A 172 3.58 -3.06 8.18
CA ILE A 172 3.27 -4.25 7.36
C ILE A 172 2.71 -3.85 5.98
N PHE A 173 1.77 -2.90 5.91
CA PHE A 173 1.14 -2.51 4.63
C PHE A 173 2.10 -1.76 3.70
N VAL A 174 3.00 -0.94 4.26
CA VAL A 174 4.08 -0.34 3.47
C VAL A 174 5.02 -1.42 2.93
N SER A 175 5.34 -2.43 3.74
CA SER A 175 6.19 -3.54 3.32
C SER A 175 5.54 -4.40 2.23
N TYR A 176 4.22 -4.64 2.29
CA TYR A 176 3.45 -5.30 1.24
C TYR A 176 3.45 -4.52 -0.08
N GLY A 177 3.39 -3.18 -0.02
CA GLY A 177 3.52 -2.34 -1.23
C GLY A 177 4.86 -2.55 -1.95
N MET A 178 5.94 -2.78 -1.20
CA MET A 178 7.26 -3.07 -1.79
C MET A 178 7.31 -4.45 -2.47
N ILE A 179 6.56 -5.45 -1.98
CA ILE A 179 6.51 -6.79 -2.57
C ILE A 179 5.92 -6.75 -3.99
N VAL A 180 4.96 -5.85 -4.25
CA VAL A 180 4.39 -5.67 -5.59
C VAL A 180 5.48 -5.38 -6.62
N LEU A 181 6.48 -4.59 -6.23
CA LEU A 181 7.62 -4.28 -7.09
C LEU A 181 8.53 -5.48 -7.32
N LEU A 182 8.71 -6.35 -6.31
CA LEU A 182 9.47 -7.60 -6.46
C LEU A 182 8.80 -8.53 -7.46
N TYR A 183 7.50 -8.72 -7.33
CA TYR A 183 6.71 -9.52 -8.27
C TYR A 183 6.79 -8.92 -9.68
N ALA A 184 6.58 -7.62 -9.83
CA ALA A 184 6.63 -6.95 -11.12
C ALA A 184 8.00 -7.06 -11.79
N SER A 185 9.09 -6.94 -11.02
CA SER A 185 10.46 -7.06 -11.53
C SER A 185 10.81 -8.50 -11.92
N GLY A 186 10.37 -9.49 -11.12
CA GLY A 186 10.51 -10.91 -11.46
C GLY A 186 9.76 -11.29 -12.75
N MET A 187 8.52 -10.82 -12.90
CA MET A 187 7.75 -11.03 -14.12
C MET A 187 8.38 -10.34 -15.34
N ALA A 188 8.91 -9.13 -15.17
CA ALA A 188 9.64 -8.43 -16.23
C ALA A 188 10.91 -9.20 -16.64
N TYR A 189 11.60 -9.85 -15.71
CA TYR A 189 12.74 -10.72 -16.02
C TYR A 189 12.32 -11.93 -16.85
N LEU A 190 11.21 -12.59 -16.51
CA LEU A 190 10.69 -13.72 -17.28
C LEU A 190 10.32 -13.32 -18.72
N ILE A 191 9.86 -12.09 -18.94
CA ILE A 191 9.50 -11.57 -20.26
C ILE A 191 10.74 -11.13 -21.06
N THR A 192 11.70 -10.49 -20.42
CA THR A 192 12.83 -9.84 -21.12
C THR A 192 14.11 -10.67 -21.16
N GLY A 193 14.30 -11.60 -20.23
CA GLY A 193 15.56 -12.28 -19.96
C GLY A 193 16.66 -11.35 -19.39
N ASN A 194 16.36 -10.09 -19.10
CA ASN A 194 17.35 -9.10 -18.70
C ASN A 194 17.70 -9.20 -17.20
N LYS A 195 18.96 -9.48 -16.90
CA LYS A 195 19.46 -9.65 -15.52
C LYS A 195 19.53 -8.36 -14.69
N ASN A 196 19.21 -7.20 -15.27
CA ASN A 196 19.17 -5.91 -14.56
C ASN A 196 18.11 -5.85 -13.44
N TRP A 197 17.20 -6.82 -13.36
CA TRP A 197 16.23 -6.97 -12.27
C TRP A 197 16.88 -7.24 -10.89
N ASN A 198 18.09 -7.82 -10.88
CA ASN A 198 18.79 -8.21 -9.65
C ASN A 198 19.01 -7.02 -8.69
N ALA A 199 19.32 -5.84 -9.22
CA ALA A 199 19.54 -4.66 -8.40
C ALA A 199 18.24 -4.19 -7.72
N THR A 200 17.14 -4.14 -8.49
CA THR A 200 15.79 -3.85 -7.99
C THR A 200 15.40 -4.82 -6.89
N VAL A 201 15.51 -6.12 -7.15
CA VAL A 201 15.07 -7.16 -6.21
C VAL A 201 15.91 -7.21 -4.94
N LYS A 202 17.23 -7.02 -5.02
CA LYS A 202 18.07 -6.91 -3.82
C LYS A 202 17.71 -5.70 -2.97
N ARG A 203 17.49 -4.54 -3.60
CA ARG A 203 17.16 -3.29 -2.91
C ARG A 203 15.82 -3.41 -2.18
N TRP A 204 14.76 -3.69 -2.93
CA TRP A 204 13.40 -3.73 -2.39
C TRP A 204 13.13 -5.00 -1.57
N GLY A 205 13.82 -6.10 -1.89
CA GLY A 205 13.72 -7.35 -1.14
C GLY A 205 14.23 -7.16 0.27
N ARG A 206 15.39 -6.52 0.44
CA ARG A 206 15.93 -6.18 1.77
C ARG A 206 15.02 -5.21 2.53
N SER A 207 14.56 -4.14 1.87
CA SER A 207 13.68 -3.16 2.52
C SER A 207 12.37 -3.79 2.99
N SER A 208 11.70 -4.57 2.13
CA SER A 208 10.47 -5.28 2.47
C SER A 208 10.73 -6.33 3.56
N TRP A 209 11.78 -7.14 3.44
CA TRP A 209 12.11 -8.17 4.43
C TRP A 209 12.39 -7.60 5.83
N ILE A 210 13.11 -6.48 5.93
CA ILE A 210 13.35 -5.78 7.21
C ILE A 210 12.03 -5.24 7.78
N GLY A 211 11.24 -4.56 6.96
CA GLY A 211 9.96 -3.99 7.39
C GLY A 211 8.97 -5.06 7.86
N MET A 212 8.84 -6.14 7.09
CA MET A 212 8.04 -7.30 7.47
C MET A 212 8.56 -8.00 8.72
N GLY A 213 9.88 -8.17 8.86
CA GLY A 213 10.46 -8.78 10.06
C GLY A 213 10.18 -7.96 11.32
N LEU A 214 10.27 -6.63 11.21
CA LEU A 214 9.90 -5.72 12.30
C LEU A 214 8.40 -5.78 12.60
N ALA A 215 7.56 -5.77 11.56
CA ALA A 215 6.12 -5.90 11.73
C ALA A 215 5.75 -7.22 12.42
N LEU A 216 6.25 -8.36 11.94
CA LEU A 216 6.02 -9.68 12.53
C LEU A 216 6.49 -9.77 13.99
N ALA A 217 7.61 -9.14 14.33
CA ALA A 217 8.10 -9.12 15.71
C ALA A 217 7.17 -8.32 16.64
N ILE A 218 6.75 -7.12 16.20
CA ILE A 218 5.82 -6.29 16.98
C ILE A 218 4.43 -6.93 17.05
N GLY A 219 3.97 -7.48 15.93
CA GLY A 219 2.66 -8.12 15.77
C GLY A 219 2.54 -9.39 16.59
N GLY A 220 3.54 -10.27 16.55
CA GLY A 220 3.62 -11.45 17.41
C GLY A 220 3.62 -11.10 18.91
N TYR A 221 4.36 -10.07 19.31
CA TYR A 221 4.30 -9.58 20.69
C TYR A 221 2.90 -9.04 21.04
N TRP A 222 2.28 -8.28 20.15
CA TRP A 222 0.96 -7.71 20.36
C TRP A 222 -0.11 -8.81 20.49
N ALA A 223 -0.12 -9.78 19.57
CA ALA A 223 -1.01 -10.94 19.61
C ALA A 223 -0.84 -11.71 20.93
N TYR A 224 0.39 -11.89 21.41
CA TYR A 224 0.67 -12.53 22.69
C TYR A 224 0.01 -11.81 23.88
N VAL A 225 0.18 -10.49 23.99
CA VAL A 225 -0.35 -9.73 25.13
C VAL A 225 -1.85 -9.46 25.04
N THR A 226 -2.44 -9.44 23.84
CA THR A 226 -3.86 -9.12 23.65
C THR A 226 -4.72 -10.38 23.58
N LEU A 227 -4.29 -11.41 22.87
CA LEU A 227 -5.10 -12.61 22.62
C LEU A 227 -4.80 -13.73 23.62
N GLY A 228 -3.60 -13.78 24.21
CA GLY A 228 -3.27 -14.72 25.28
C GLY A 228 -3.28 -16.20 24.90
N TRP A 229 -3.35 -16.53 23.62
CA TRP A 229 -3.24 -17.91 23.16
C TRP A 229 -1.81 -18.36 23.42
N GLY A 230 -1.58 -19.37 24.25
CA GLY A 230 -0.44 -20.31 24.22
C GLY A 230 1.03 -19.83 24.15
N GLY A 231 1.36 -18.54 24.06
CA GLY A 231 2.74 -18.03 23.89
C GLY A 231 2.92 -17.06 22.71
N TYR A 232 4.15 -16.56 22.54
CA TYR A 232 4.53 -15.57 21.53
C TYR A 232 4.23 -15.95 20.06
N TRP A 233 4.05 -17.25 19.77
CA TRP A 233 3.81 -17.80 18.44
C TRP A 233 2.42 -18.45 18.27
N ALA A 234 1.49 -18.19 19.18
CA ALA A 234 0.15 -18.70 18.95
C ALA A 234 -0.53 -18.02 17.76
N TRP A 235 -1.31 -18.83 17.04
CA TRP A 235 -1.72 -18.58 15.66
C TRP A 235 -2.73 -17.43 15.54
N ASP A 236 -2.23 -16.20 15.48
CA ASP A 236 -2.97 -15.08 14.89
C ASP A 236 -3.00 -15.24 13.36
N PRO A 237 -4.18 -15.32 12.71
CA PRO A 237 -4.30 -15.40 11.27
C PRO A 237 -3.58 -14.25 10.54
N VAL A 238 -3.52 -13.05 11.12
CA VAL A 238 -2.88 -11.88 10.49
C VAL A 238 -1.37 -12.07 10.41
N GLU A 239 -0.73 -12.43 11.52
CA GLU A 239 0.72 -12.73 11.56
C GLU A 239 1.08 -13.94 10.71
N THR A 240 0.21 -14.97 10.69
CA THR A 240 0.39 -16.16 9.84
C THR A 240 0.35 -15.80 8.36
N ALA A 241 -0.59 -14.94 7.95
CA ALA A 241 -0.67 -14.45 6.59
C ALA A 241 0.55 -13.60 6.22
N GLY A 242 1.11 -12.83 7.16
CA GLY A 242 2.35 -12.06 6.97
C GLY A 242 3.61 -12.92 6.92
N LEU A 243 3.64 -14.08 7.60
CA LEU A 243 4.79 -14.98 7.62
C LEU A 243 5.08 -15.58 6.24
N LEU A 244 4.06 -15.90 5.45
CA LEU A 244 4.22 -16.48 4.11
C LEU A 244 5.02 -15.58 3.15
N PRO A 245 4.66 -14.30 2.92
CA PRO A 245 5.47 -13.40 2.11
C PRO A 245 6.86 -13.13 2.72
N TRP A 246 7.02 -13.19 4.04
CA TRP A 246 8.32 -13.04 4.68
C TRP A 246 9.24 -14.22 4.40
N LEU A 247 8.72 -15.45 4.45
CA LEU A 247 9.47 -16.66 4.08
C LEU A 247 9.82 -16.64 2.58
N ALA A 248 8.89 -16.27 1.71
CA ALA A 248 9.14 -16.14 0.28
C ALA A 248 10.24 -15.12 -0.02
N THR A 249 10.21 -13.96 0.62
CA THR A 249 11.27 -12.94 0.48
C THR A 249 12.59 -13.39 1.12
N THR A 250 12.56 -14.18 2.19
CA THR A 250 13.76 -14.81 2.76
C THR A 250 14.42 -15.76 1.75
N SER A 251 13.65 -16.66 1.13
CA SER A 251 14.15 -17.56 0.10
C SER A 251 14.69 -16.80 -1.12
N LEU A 252 13.98 -15.75 -1.56
CA LEU A 252 14.42 -14.88 -2.64
C LEU A 252 15.77 -14.22 -2.34
N LEU A 253 15.93 -13.64 -1.14
CA LEU A 253 17.18 -13.01 -0.75
C LEU A 253 18.31 -14.02 -0.61
N HIS A 254 18.05 -15.18 0.01
CA HIS A 254 19.05 -16.23 0.20
C HIS A 254 19.56 -16.80 -1.13
N THR A 255 18.68 -16.98 -2.12
CA THR A 255 19.06 -17.49 -3.45
C THR A 255 19.68 -16.42 -4.36
N SER A 256 19.51 -15.13 -4.04
CA SER A 256 20.05 -14.01 -4.81
C SER A 256 21.47 -13.58 -4.43
N VAL A 257 21.96 -14.05 -3.28
CA VAL A 257 23.32 -13.86 -2.77
C VAL A 257 24.20 -15.00 -3.28
#